data_AF-A0A225SM68-F1
#
_entry.id   AF-A0A225SM68-F1
#
_cell.length_a   1.000
_cell.length_b   1.000
_cell.length_c   1.000
_cell.angle_alpha   90.00
_cell.angle_beta   90.00
_cell.angle_gamma   90.00
#
_symmetry.space_group_name_H-M   'P 1'
#
loop_
_entity.id
_entity.type
_entity.pdbx_description
1 polymer ?
#
loop_
_entity_poly.entity_id
_entity_poly.type
_entity_poly.pdbx_seq_one_letter_code
_entity_poly.pdbx_strand_id
1 'polypeptide(L)'
;MLSIAKINSAYNQTKHSAAAPGGYLFYLQSSGTRQRTDFLDYLSPDQSVAEPQPFWAGSGVLEFSLPDRVDLNQVEKLAWGYSPTDGEALVRGAGALHVMGIDMTFSAPKDVSAVFAAAGSSTQSAINDCMQKSVQSAMDYVQSVSVTRHGAAGRIKKKVSSIIAACYPHFASRAIQPQLHVHAFLFNLGKRPSTNEWSALDNKAQFDHKMTTGILFRVDLAYHIAQLGFEVIPDGQYFKIKGVSDHQREALSKRRSEIQAFMTAHKGKTSLHADIAALNTRSAKAEPPYLELLGKFRDMVEELGLTAEYVESLQSQPHRTSFAEFPLSHQELLDELTQTRST
;
A
#
# COMPACT_ATOMS: atom_id res chain seq x y z
N MET A 1 -1.84 -2.99 -7.45
CA MET A 1 -0.74 -2.25 -8.12
C MET A 1 0.24 -1.82 -7.04
N LEU A 2 1.54 -1.74 -7.34
CA LEU A 2 2.53 -1.15 -6.45
C LEU A 2 3.17 0.07 -7.13
N SER A 3 3.16 1.23 -6.46
CA SER A 3 4.02 2.37 -6.81
C SER A 3 5.07 2.62 -5.72
N ILE A 4 6.24 3.12 -6.12
CA ILE A 4 7.33 3.45 -5.20
C ILE A 4 7.71 4.90 -5.40
N ALA A 5 7.74 5.69 -4.32
CA ALA A 5 8.23 7.06 -4.32
C ALA A 5 9.36 7.20 -3.30
N LYS A 6 10.48 7.82 -3.71
CA LYS A 6 11.58 8.08 -2.79
C LYS A 6 11.26 9.30 -1.91
N ILE A 7 11.46 9.15 -0.61
CA ILE A 7 11.26 10.23 0.36
C ILE A 7 12.63 10.74 0.79
N ASN A 8 12.98 11.92 0.28
CA ASN A 8 14.28 12.53 0.54
C ASN A 8 14.40 13.05 1.97
N SER A 9 15.63 13.42 2.34
CA SER A 9 15.91 14.02 3.64
C SER A 9 15.16 15.33 3.87
N ALA A 10 14.88 15.67 5.13
CA ALA A 10 14.19 16.90 5.48
C ALA A 10 14.89 18.14 4.87
N TYR A 11 16.23 18.15 4.91
CA TYR A 11 17.06 19.20 4.29
C TYR A 11 16.81 19.36 2.78
N ASN A 12 16.63 18.26 2.04
CA ASN A 12 16.38 18.30 0.61
C ASN A 12 14.90 18.56 0.28
N GLN A 13 13.97 18.26 1.20
CA GLN A 13 12.57 18.63 1.04
C GLN A 13 12.41 20.15 1.08
N THR A 14 13.00 20.83 2.06
CA THR A 14 12.90 22.30 2.22
C THR A 14 13.54 23.09 1.06
N LYS A 15 14.55 22.54 0.39
CA LYS A 15 15.16 23.14 -0.81
C LYS A 15 14.29 23.05 -2.07
N HIS A 16 13.36 22.09 -2.13
CA HIS A 16 12.57 21.81 -3.33
C HIS A 16 11.06 22.03 -3.16
N SER A 17 10.56 22.27 -1.94
CA SER A 17 9.13 22.50 -1.67
C SER A 17 8.83 23.96 -1.35
N ALA A 18 8.14 24.64 -2.26
CA ALA A 18 7.56 25.96 -2.03
C ALA A 18 6.10 25.93 -1.52
N ALA A 19 5.56 24.78 -1.08
CA ALA A 19 4.17 24.68 -0.63
C ALA A 19 3.91 23.53 0.36
N ALA A 20 3.10 23.84 1.38
CA ALA A 20 2.62 23.04 2.52
C ALA A 20 3.53 23.02 3.78
N PRO A 21 3.08 23.59 4.92
CA PRO A 21 3.71 23.39 6.21
C PRO A 21 3.45 21.94 6.68
N GLY A 22 4.51 21.19 7.05
CA GLY A 22 4.38 19.85 7.66
C GLY A 22 5.14 18.70 6.97
N GLY A 23 5.59 18.86 5.72
CA GLY A 23 6.38 17.83 5.01
C GLY A 23 5.65 16.51 4.72
N TYR A 24 6.40 15.48 4.29
CA TYR A 24 5.81 14.19 3.88
C TYR A 24 5.25 13.33 5.03
N LEU A 25 5.80 13.43 6.24
CA LEU A 25 5.30 12.70 7.40
C LEU A 25 3.87 13.14 7.78
N PHE A 26 3.59 14.45 7.68
CA PHE A 26 2.23 14.98 7.84
C PHE A 26 1.28 14.46 6.75
N TYR A 27 1.76 14.31 5.51
CA TYR A 27 0.96 13.75 4.41
C TYR A 27 0.57 12.28 4.63
N LEU A 28 1.50 11.45 5.11
CA LEU A 28 1.21 10.05 5.46
C LEU A 28 0.12 9.88 6.52
N GLN A 29 -0.01 10.87 7.39
CA GLN A 29 -0.97 10.87 8.51
C GLN A 29 -2.30 11.53 8.15
N SER A 30 -2.41 12.16 6.97
CA SER A 30 -3.54 13.03 6.61
C SER A 30 -4.83 12.31 6.23
N SER A 31 -4.98 11.03 6.59
CA SER A 31 -6.29 10.39 6.74
C SER A 31 -7.10 11.20 7.76
N GLY A 32 -7.90 12.16 7.29
CA GLY A 32 -8.91 12.85 8.11
C GLY A 32 -8.42 13.83 9.17
N THR A 33 -7.23 14.45 9.09
CA THR A 33 -6.80 15.49 10.07
C THR A 33 -7.50 16.84 9.87
N ARG A 34 -8.82 16.85 10.01
CA ARG A 34 -9.53 17.97 10.65
C ARG A 34 -9.99 17.44 12.00
N GLN A 35 -9.30 17.84 13.07
CA GLN A 35 -9.81 17.69 14.43
C GLN A 35 -11.18 18.38 14.52
N ARG A 36 -12.24 17.59 14.40
CA ARG A 36 -13.62 17.85 14.84
C ARG A 36 -14.21 16.50 15.30
N THR A 37 -13.47 15.79 16.13
CA THR A 37 -13.75 14.40 16.53
C THR A 37 -14.75 14.24 17.68
N ASP A 38 -15.35 15.31 18.22
CA ASP A 38 -16.16 15.12 19.44
C ASP A 38 -17.67 15.17 19.22
N PHE A 39 -18.15 15.64 18.06
CA PHE A 39 -19.59 15.90 17.86
C PHE A 39 -20.30 14.91 16.92
N LEU A 40 -19.59 14.33 15.93
CA LEU A 40 -20.18 13.38 14.97
C LEU A 40 -20.13 11.93 15.46
N ASP A 41 -19.11 11.56 16.23
CA ASP A 41 -19.03 10.26 16.90
C ASP A 41 -20.13 10.08 17.96
N TYR A 42 -20.66 11.19 18.51
CA TYR A 42 -21.75 11.18 19.49
C TYR A 42 -23.14 10.96 18.87
N LEU A 43 -23.29 11.18 17.55
CA LEU A 43 -24.59 11.12 16.85
C LEU A 43 -24.81 9.83 16.05
N SER A 44 -23.80 8.95 15.97
CA SER A 44 -23.91 7.68 15.26
C SER A 44 -24.28 6.55 16.24
N PRO A 45 -25.45 5.90 16.10
CA PRO A 45 -25.87 4.81 17.00
C PRO A 45 -25.10 3.51 16.80
N ASP A 46 -24.21 3.42 15.80
CA ASP A 46 -23.45 2.22 15.47
C ASP A 46 -21.95 2.41 15.74
N GLN A 47 -21.54 2.14 16.98
CA GLN A 47 -20.14 2.14 17.42
C GLN A 47 -19.33 0.92 16.89
N SER A 48 -19.89 0.11 15.98
CA SER A 48 -19.25 -1.13 15.51
C SER A 48 -18.24 -0.94 14.37
N VAL A 49 -18.20 0.23 13.73
CA VAL A 49 -17.32 0.50 12.57
C VAL A 49 -16.07 1.28 13.01
N ALA A 50 -15.03 0.56 13.43
CA ALA A 50 -13.73 1.17 13.70
C ALA A 50 -12.99 1.47 12.39
N GLU A 51 -12.43 2.68 12.26
CA GLU A 51 -11.50 2.99 11.17
C GLU A 51 -10.26 2.08 11.28
N PRO A 52 -9.84 1.43 10.18
CA PRO A 52 -8.66 0.60 10.19
C PRO A 52 -7.43 1.39 10.63
N GLN A 53 -6.76 0.89 11.66
CA GLN A 53 -5.64 1.58 12.27
C GLN A 53 -4.34 1.33 11.47
N PRO A 54 -3.38 2.28 11.49
CA PRO A 54 -2.05 2.03 10.97
C PRO A 54 -1.37 0.86 11.70
N PHE A 55 -0.57 0.10 10.96
CA PHE A 55 0.12 -1.10 11.47
C PHE A 55 1.59 -1.12 11.05
N TRP A 56 2.42 -1.86 11.79
CA TRP A 56 3.82 -2.06 11.42
C TRP A 56 4.01 -3.27 10.50
N ALA A 57 5.04 -3.24 9.67
CA ALA A 57 5.49 -4.37 8.88
C ALA A 57 7.03 -4.54 8.93
N GLY A 58 7.47 -5.80 8.82
CA GLY A 58 8.88 -6.20 8.82
C GLY A 58 9.37 -6.69 10.18
N SER A 59 10.45 -7.47 10.20
CA SER A 59 10.96 -8.08 11.45
C SER A 59 11.59 -7.07 12.41
N GLY A 60 11.87 -5.84 11.97
CA GLY A 60 12.39 -4.76 12.81
C GLY A 60 11.44 -4.37 13.96
N VAL A 61 10.15 -4.69 13.85
CA VAL A 61 9.17 -4.51 14.93
C VAL A 61 9.58 -5.29 16.18
N LEU A 62 10.01 -6.55 15.98
CA LEU A 62 10.49 -7.42 17.06
C LEU A 62 11.84 -6.93 17.60
N GLU A 63 12.72 -6.45 16.72
CA GLU A 63 14.05 -5.94 17.08
C GLU A 63 13.99 -4.74 18.03
N PHE A 64 12.98 -3.89 17.88
CA PHE A 64 12.75 -2.73 18.74
C PHE A 64 11.65 -2.96 19.77
N SER A 65 11.06 -4.16 19.84
CA SER A 65 9.91 -4.48 20.72
C SER A 65 8.79 -3.43 20.64
N LEU A 66 8.44 -3.02 19.41
CA LEU A 66 7.42 -1.99 19.20
C LEU A 66 6.02 -2.54 19.51
N PRO A 67 5.13 -1.70 20.07
CA PRO A 67 3.73 -2.06 20.23
C PRO A 67 3.03 -2.17 18.86
N ASP A 68 1.92 -2.91 18.81
CA ASP A 68 1.13 -3.09 17.58
C ASP A 68 0.64 -1.75 17.00
N ARG A 69 0.32 -0.79 17.88
CA ARG A 69 -0.10 0.55 17.49
C ARG A 69 1.09 1.35 17.00
N VAL A 70 0.96 1.92 15.80
CA VAL A 70 1.95 2.86 15.25
C VAL A 70 1.90 4.19 16.00
N ASP A 71 3.00 4.54 16.66
CA ASP A 71 3.18 5.82 17.34
C ASP A 71 3.94 6.83 16.44
N LEU A 72 3.48 8.09 16.45
CA LEU A 72 4.03 9.13 15.58
C LEU A 72 5.47 9.51 15.95
N ASN A 73 5.82 9.53 17.24
CA ASN A 73 7.18 9.86 17.66
C ASN A 73 8.15 8.75 17.23
N GLN A 74 7.71 7.48 17.30
CA GLN A 74 8.50 6.35 16.82
C GLN A 74 8.74 6.43 15.31
N VAL A 75 7.70 6.75 14.54
CA VAL A 75 7.79 6.96 13.08
C VAL A 75 8.75 8.09 12.75
N GLU A 76 8.68 9.23 13.45
CA GLU A 76 9.57 10.37 13.20
C GLU A 76 11.03 10.02 13.51
N LYS A 77 11.30 9.36 14.65
CA LYS A 77 12.65 8.88 15.01
C LYS A 77 13.21 7.96 13.92
N LEU A 78 12.45 6.93 13.52
CA LEU A 78 12.86 5.99 12.47
C LEU A 78 13.09 6.71 11.13
N ALA A 79 12.22 7.65 10.77
CA ALA A 79 12.36 8.45 9.54
C ALA A 79 13.63 9.30 9.53
N TRP A 80 14.14 9.70 10.71
CA TRP A 80 15.37 10.48 10.83
C TRP A 80 16.59 9.60 11.07
N GLY A 81 16.43 8.27 11.09
CA GLY A 81 17.51 7.31 11.27
C GLY A 81 17.94 7.14 12.72
N TYR A 82 17.05 7.42 13.67
CA TYR A 82 17.21 7.16 15.09
C TYR A 82 16.40 5.94 15.51
N SER A 83 16.88 5.30 16.57
CA SER A 83 16.17 4.21 17.24
C SER A 83 14.88 4.74 17.87
N PRO A 84 13.74 4.05 17.68
CA PRO A 84 12.45 4.50 18.17
C PRO A 84 12.34 4.45 19.70
N THR A 85 13.14 3.60 20.35
CA THR A 85 13.11 3.35 21.80
C THR A 85 14.05 4.28 22.55
N ASP A 86 15.37 4.15 22.36
CA ASP A 86 16.42 4.88 23.09
C ASP A 86 16.87 6.18 22.41
N GLY A 87 16.53 6.39 21.12
CA GLY A 87 16.93 7.58 20.37
C GLY A 87 18.37 7.56 19.84
N GLU A 88 19.09 6.44 19.99
CA GLU A 88 20.45 6.30 19.47
C GLU A 88 20.48 6.32 17.94
N ALA A 89 21.60 6.81 17.37
CA ALA A 89 21.75 6.88 15.93
C ALA A 89 21.92 5.48 15.31
N LEU A 90 21.00 5.08 14.44
CA LEU A 90 21.05 3.79 13.74
C LEU A 90 21.91 3.84 12.47
N VAL A 91 22.16 5.03 11.94
CA VAL A 91 22.87 5.23 10.67
C VAL A 91 23.86 6.38 10.76
N ARG A 92 24.93 6.29 9.98
CA ARG A 92 25.82 7.43 9.78
C ARG A 92 25.06 8.55 9.07
N GLY A 93 24.97 9.71 9.71
CA GLY A 93 24.24 10.87 9.19
C GLY A 93 22.75 10.89 9.51
N ALA A 94 22.34 10.24 10.61
CA ALA A 94 21.02 10.44 11.22
C ALA A 94 20.71 11.95 11.42
N GLY A 95 19.43 12.30 11.39
CA GLY A 95 18.93 13.68 11.43
C GLY A 95 18.60 14.24 10.05
N ALA A 96 18.69 15.57 9.90
CA ALA A 96 18.14 16.30 8.75
C ALA A 96 18.71 15.92 7.36
N LEU A 97 19.88 15.27 7.31
CA LEU A 97 20.52 14.81 6.08
C LEU A 97 20.16 13.37 5.71
N HIS A 98 19.58 12.59 6.62
CA HIS A 98 19.20 11.21 6.37
C HIS A 98 18.06 11.14 5.35
N VAL A 99 18.23 10.34 4.30
CA VAL A 99 17.14 10.00 3.37
C VAL A 99 16.18 9.10 4.14
N MET A 100 14.95 9.57 4.35
CA MET A 100 14.04 8.95 5.31
C MET A 100 13.59 7.54 4.93
N GLY A 101 13.37 7.29 3.63
CA GLY A 101 12.79 6.02 3.19
C GLY A 101 12.24 6.06 1.77
N ILE A 102 11.41 5.06 1.50
CA ILE A 102 10.57 5.00 0.31
C ILE A 102 9.12 4.72 0.70
N ASP A 103 8.19 5.38 0.02
CA ASP A 103 6.76 5.07 0.07
C ASP A 103 6.47 3.93 -0.89
N MET A 104 5.94 2.82 -0.39
CA MET A 104 5.47 1.69 -1.17
C MET A 104 3.95 1.66 -1.10
N THR A 105 3.28 2.21 -2.12
CA THR A 105 1.82 2.29 -2.15
C THR A 105 1.23 1.06 -2.82
N PHE A 106 0.56 0.22 -2.03
CA PHE A 106 -0.16 -0.98 -2.48
C PHE A 106 -1.62 -0.64 -2.73
N SER A 107 -2.06 -0.60 -3.98
CA SER A 107 -3.45 -0.34 -4.35
C SER A 107 -4.18 -1.60 -4.77
N ALA A 108 -5.36 -1.84 -4.21
CA ALA A 108 -6.23 -2.95 -4.63
C ALA A 108 -6.76 -2.74 -6.06
N PRO A 109 -7.15 -3.81 -6.78
CA PRO A 109 -8.00 -3.70 -7.96
C PRO A 109 -9.29 -2.91 -7.65
N LYS A 110 -9.85 -2.26 -8.67
CA LYS A 110 -11.05 -1.43 -8.50
C LYS A 110 -12.22 -2.24 -7.94
N ASP A 111 -12.38 -3.48 -8.38
CA ASP A 111 -13.46 -4.39 -7.96
C ASP A 111 -13.47 -4.60 -6.44
N VAL A 112 -12.29 -4.80 -5.83
CA VAL A 112 -12.17 -4.93 -4.37
C VAL A 112 -12.63 -3.65 -3.67
N SER A 113 -12.30 -2.48 -4.24
CA SER A 113 -12.73 -1.18 -3.67
C SER A 113 -14.23 -0.93 -3.86
N ALA A 114 -14.81 -1.40 -4.97
CA ALA A 114 -16.23 -1.29 -5.24
C ALA A 114 -17.06 -2.22 -4.33
N VAL A 115 -16.61 -3.46 -4.17
CA VAL A 115 -17.19 -4.42 -3.21
C VAL A 115 -17.09 -3.88 -1.80
N PHE A 116 -15.94 -3.36 -1.38
CA PHE A 116 -15.78 -2.73 -0.07
C PHE A 116 -16.76 -1.56 0.15
N ALA A 117 -16.92 -0.69 -0.84
CA ALA A 117 -17.82 0.45 -0.74
C ALA A 117 -19.30 0.05 -0.56
N ALA A 118 -19.72 -1.06 -1.17
CA ALA A 118 -21.09 -1.57 -1.09
C ALA A 118 -21.32 -2.51 0.10
N ALA A 119 -20.28 -3.18 0.59
CA ALA A 119 -20.35 -4.18 1.64
C ALA A 119 -20.82 -3.62 2.99
N GLY A 120 -21.46 -4.49 3.79
CA GLY A 120 -21.70 -4.26 5.21
C GLY A 120 -20.41 -4.25 6.05
N SER A 121 -20.50 -3.79 7.30
CA SER A 121 -19.35 -3.57 8.19
C SER A 121 -18.47 -4.81 8.41
N SER A 122 -19.09 -5.99 8.54
CA SER A 122 -18.36 -7.25 8.71
C SER A 122 -17.49 -7.60 7.49
N THR A 123 -18.05 -7.52 6.28
CA THR A 123 -17.32 -7.78 5.04
C THR A 123 -16.28 -6.69 4.76
N GLN A 124 -16.57 -5.43 5.08
CA GLN A 124 -15.58 -4.34 5.02
C GLN A 124 -14.36 -4.62 5.92
N SER A 125 -14.61 -5.02 7.17
CA SER A 125 -13.55 -5.40 8.12
C SER A 125 -12.72 -6.58 7.59
N ALA A 126 -13.38 -7.62 7.09
CA ALA A 126 -12.70 -8.77 6.51
C ALA A 126 -11.84 -8.41 5.28
N ILE A 127 -12.29 -7.49 4.42
CA ILE A 127 -11.50 -6.99 3.28
C ILE A 127 -10.27 -6.20 3.76
N ASN A 128 -10.40 -5.40 4.83
CA ASN A 128 -9.27 -4.69 5.43
C ASN A 128 -8.21 -5.66 5.98
N ASP A 129 -8.64 -6.74 6.64
CA ASP A 129 -7.72 -7.79 7.10
C ASP A 129 -7.00 -8.47 5.93
N CYS A 130 -7.72 -8.72 4.83
CA CYS A 130 -7.12 -9.26 3.60
C CYS A 130 -6.06 -8.32 3.03
N MET A 131 -6.34 -7.01 3.00
CA MET A 131 -5.38 -5.98 2.58
C MET A 131 -4.14 -5.97 3.47
N GLN A 132 -4.31 -5.98 4.79
CA GLN A 132 -3.21 -5.99 5.75
C GLN A 132 -2.31 -7.23 5.57
N LYS A 133 -2.91 -8.42 5.51
CA LYS A 133 -2.17 -9.69 5.30
C LYS A 133 -1.38 -9.66 3.99
N SER A 134 -2.01 -9.22 2.91
CA SER A 134 -1.38 -9.14 1.59
C SER A 134 -0.21 -8.16 1.55
N VAL A 135 -0.32 -7.03 2.27
CA VAL A 135 0.79 -6.08 2.42
C VAL A 135 1.92 -6.71 3.23
N GLN A 136 1.60 -7.41 4.33
CA GLN A 136 2.61 -8.08 5.16
C GLN A 136 3.39 -9.13 4.35
N SER A 137 2.71 -10.00 3.60
CA SER A 137 3.35 -10.99 2.71
C SER A 137 4.26 -10.32 1.67
N ALA A 138 3.83 -9.20 1.09
CA ALA A 138 4.65 -8.46 0.15
C ALA A 138 5.88 -7.82 0.83
N MET A 139 5.73 -7.33 2.07
CA MET A 139 6.83 -6.75 2.86
C MET A 139 7.84 -7.80 3.31
N ASP A 140 7.44 -9.05 3.52
CA ASP A 140 8.35 -10.16 3.81
C ASP A 140 9.27 -10.44 2.59
N TYR A 141 8.71 -10.38 1.38
CA TYR A 141 9.52 -10.44 0.16
C TYR A 141 10.46 -9.23 0.02
N VAL A 142 9.98 -8.01 0.30
CA VAL A 142 10.80 -6.79 0.33
C VAL A 142 11.99 -6.95 1.27
N GLN A 143 11.79 -7.56 2.46
CA GLN A 143 12.87 -7.86 3.39
C GLN A 143 13.88 -8.85 2.78
N SER A 144 13.40 -9.92 2.13
CA SER A 144 14.27 -10.96 1.55
C SER A 144 15.24 -10.45 0.47
N VAL A 145 14.84 -9.39 -0.25
CA VAL A 145 15.63 -8.75 -1.32
C VAL A 145 16.37 -7.49 -0.86
N SER A 146 16.11 -7.02 0.36
CA SER A 146 16.74 -5.83 0.92
C SER A 146 18.23 -6.05 1.18
N VAL A 147 19.03 -5.05 0.80
CA VAL A 147 20.48 -5.06 1.00
C VAL A 147 20.96 -3.71 1.52
N THR A 148 22.08 -3.71 2.22
CA THR A 148 22.82 -2.52 2.67
C THR A 148 24.17 -2.45 1.96
N ARG A 149 24.75 -1.25 1.88
CA ARG A 149 26.04 -0.99 1.20
C ARG A 149 27.11 -0.54 2.17
N HIS A 150 28.30 -1.14 2.06
CA HIS A 150 29.44 -0.92 2.94
C HIS A 150 30.75 -0.76 2.17
N GLY A 151 31.79 -0.29 2.86
CA GLY A 151 33.12 -0.07 2.30
C GLY A 151 33.23 1.17 1.42
N ALA A 152 34.42 1.42 0.87
CA ALA A 152 34.68 2.55 -0.01
C ALA A 152 33.72 2.55 -1.21
N ALA A 153 33.03 3.68 -1.43
CA ALA A 153 31.98 3.85 -2.44
C ALA A 153 30.80 2.84 -2.35
N GLY A 154 30.61 2.19 -1.20
CA GLY A 154 29.50 1.26 -0.98
C GLY A 154 29.55 0.02 -1.89
N ARG A 155 30.76 -0.45 -2.23
CA ARG A 155 30.97 -1.59 -3.14
C ARG A 155 30.51 -2.93 -2.56
N ILE A 156 30.47 -3.06 -1.24
CA ILE A 156 30.12 -4.31 -0.57
C ILE A 156 28.61 -4.29 -0.29
N LYS A 157 27.84 -5.11 -1.01
CA LYS A 157 26.42 -5.34 -0.73
C LYS A 157 26.26 -6.50 0.23
N LYS A 158 25.46 -6.31 1.29
CA LYS A 158 25.10 -7.38 2.23
C LYS A 158 23.59 -7.44 2.40
N LYS A 159 23.03 -8.65 2.43
CA LYS A 159 21.61 -8.84 2.79
C LYS A 159 21.34 -8.32 4.20
N VAL A 160 20.13 -7.86 4.43
CA VAL A 160 19.65 -7.49 5.77
C VAL A 160 18.99 -8.68 6.45
N SER A 161 19.00 -8.70 7.78
CA SER A 161 18.15 -9.63 8.55
C SER A 161 16.78 -9.01 8.83
N SER A 162 16.70 -7.68 8.90
CA SER A 162 15.47 -6.98 9.29
C SER A 162 15.31 -5.65 8.58
N ILE A 163 14.05 -5.33 8.27
CA ILE A 163 13.56 -4.02 7.85
C ILE A 163 12.41 -3.61 8.76
N ILE A 164 12.00 -2.35 8.66
CA ILE A 164 10.81 -1.84 9.33
C ILE A 164 10.06 -0.88 8.41
N ALA A 165 8.74 -0.96 8.42
CA ALA A 165 7.85 -0.05 7.71
C ALA A 165 6.60 0.28 8.54
N ALA A 166 6.10 1.50 8.40
CA ALA A 166 4.80 1.92 8.94
C ALA A 166 3.77 1.94 7.81
N CYS A 167 2.65 1.23 7.98
CA CYS A 167 1.64 1.04 6.96
C CYS A 167 0.35 1.80 7.30
N TYR A 168 -0.10 2.64 6.38
CA TYR A 168 -1.27 3.51 6.54
C TYR A 168 -2.35 3.15 5.52
N PRO A 169 -3.47 2.52 5.94
CA PRO A 169 -4.61 2.25 5.08
C PRO A 169 -5.36 3.53 4.71
N HIS A 170 -5.67 3.70 3.43
CA HIS A 170 -6.48 4.78 2.87
C HIS A 170 -7.57 4.20 1.96
N PHE A 171 -8.70 4.89 1.90
CA PHE A 171 -9.92 4.36 1.25
C PHE A 171 -10.37 5.17 0.03
N ALA A 172 -9.93 6.42 -0.12
CA ALA A 172 -10.36 7.29 -1.20
C ALA A 172 -9.23 7.62 -2.18
N SER A 173 -9.60 7.73 -3.44
CA SER A 173 -8.79 8.46 -4.41
C SER A 173 -8.91 9.97 -4.18
N ARG A 174 -8.07 10.76 -4.85
CA ARG A 174 -8.16 12.24 -4.81
C ARG A 174 -9.50 12.79 -5.31
N ALA A 175 -10.21 12.03 -6.15
CA ALA A 175 -11.55 12.37 -6.62
C ALA A 175 -12.66 11.90 -5.66
N ILE A 176 -12.30 11.50 -4.43
CA ILE A 176 -13.18 10.97 -3.39
C ILE A 176 -13.98 9.75 -3.90
N GLN A 177 -13.34 8.93 -4.74
CA GLN A 177 -13.92 7.65 -5.17
C GLN A 177 -13.30 6.48 -4.40
N PRO A 178 -14.04 5.37 -4.20
CA PRO A 178 -13.52 4.17 -3.56
C PRO A 178 -12.23 3.68 -4.21
N GLN A 179 -11.15 3.69 -3.44
CA GLN A 179 -9.84 3.22 -3.86
C GLN A 179 -9.07 2.77 -2.62
N LEU A 180 -9.19 1.49 -2.28
CA LEU A 180 -8.40 0.88 -1.21
C LEU A 180 -6.93 0.88 -1.59
N HIS A 181 -6.11 1.48 -0.74
CA HIS A 181 -4.66 1.45 -0.86
C HIS A 181 -3.97 1.60 0.49
N VAL A 182 -2.78 1.04 0.62
CA VAL A 182 -1.94 1.14 1.82
C VAL A 182 -0.64 1.82 1.44
N HIS A 183 -0.30 2.90 2.14
CA HIS A 183 1.04 3.50 2.09
C HIS A 183 1.94 2.77 3.09
N ALA A 184 2.79 1.87 2.61
CA ALA A 184 3.83 1.26 3.43
C ALA A 184 5.10 2.10 3.33
N PHE A 185 5.34 2.93 4.35
CA PHE A 185 6.54 3.74 4.45
C PHE A 185 7.70 2.88 4.96
N LEU A 186 8.52 2.37 4.03
CA LEU A 186 9.73 1.62 4.34
C LEU A 186 10.82 2.59 4.76
N PHE A 187 11.18 2.55 6.04
CA PHE A 187 12.28 3.35 6.57
C PHE A 187 13.58 2.94 5.92
N ASN A 188 14.48 3.91 5.68
CA ASN A 188 15.78 3.66 5.09
C ASN A 188 16.77 3.05 6.11
N LEU A 189 16.36 1.93 6.71
CA LEU A 189 17.00 1.27 7.83
C LEU A 189 16.97 -0.24 7.60
N GLY A 190 18.14 -0.86 7.60
CA GLY A 190 18.30 -2.31 7.50
C GLY A 190 19.27 -2.85 8.55
N LYS A 191 18.82 -3.84 9.33
CA LYS A 191 19.67 -4.54 10.30
C LYS A 191 20.58 -5.52 9.60
N ARG A 192 21.86 -5.54 9.97
CA ARG A 192 22.84 -6.47 9.43
C ARG A 192 22.69 -7.84 10.15
N PRO A 193 22.70 -8.96 9.40
CA PRO A 193 22.68 -10.30 10.00
C PRO A 193 23.81 -10.50 11.02
N SER A 194 23.49 -11.22 12.09
CA SER A 194 24.45 -11.60 13.16
C SER A 194 25.09 -10.43 13.91
N THR A 195 24.53 -9.22 13.83
CA THR A 195 24.98 -8.04 14.57
C THR A 195 23.79 -7.21 15.03
N ASN A 196 24.00 -6.29 15.97
CA ASN A 196 22.99 -5.28 16.33
C ASN A 196 23.14 -3.99 15.50
N GLU A 197 23.94 -4.02 14.45
CA GLU A 197 24.17 -2.84 13.61
C GLU A 197 23.04 -2.63 12.61
N TRP A 198 22.62 -1.37 12.50
CA TRP A 198 21.74 -0.89 11.45
C TRP A 198 22.53 -0.03 10.46
N SER A 199 22.02 0.04 9.22
CA SER A 199 22.59 0.90 8.19
C SER A 199 21.54 1.28 7.16
N ALA A 200 21.82 2.30 6.35
CA ALA A 200 20.91 2.71 5.29
C ALA A 200 20.77 1.61 4.21
N LEU A 201 19.53 1.43 3.73
CA LEU A 201 19.21 0.48 2.68
C LEU A 201 19.72 0.97 1.32
N ASP A 202 20.13 0.02 0.48
CA ASP A 202 20.26 0.26 -0.96
C ASP A 202 18.87 0.19 -1.60
N ASN A 203 18.17 1.32 -1.59
CA ASN A 203 16.80 1.40 -2.11
C ASN A 203 16.67 0.97 -3.57
N LYS A 204 17.76 0.92 -4.35
CA LYS A 204 17.75 0.40 -5.73
C LYS A 204 17.16 -1.01 -5.81
N ALA A 205 17.42 -1.88 -4.82
CA ALA A 205 16.84 -3.21 -4.77
C ALA A 205 15.31 -3.18 -4.83
N GLN A 206 14.67 -2.22 -4.16
CA GLN A 206 13.21 -2.13 -4.15
C GLN A 206 12.63 -1.65 -5.48
N PHE A 207 13.34 -0.77 -6.20
CA PHE A 207 12.95 -0.39 -7.54
C PHE A 207 13.12 -1.53 -8.54
N ASP A 208 14.21 -2.30 -8.43
CA ASP A 208 14.49 -3.44 -9.31
C ASP A 208 13.47 -4.58 -9.11
N HIS A 209 13.00 -4.80 -7.88
CA HIS A 209 12.04 -5.85 -7.52
C HIS A 209 10.57 -5.38 -7.47
N LYS A 210 10.29 -4.11 -7.82
CA LYS A 210 8.96 -3.49 -7.75
C LYS A 210 7.86 -4.34 -8.39
N MET A 211 8.11 -4.88 -9.58
CA MET A 211 7.11 -5.66 -10.30
C MET A 211 6.76 -6.95 -9.56
N THR A 212 7.78 -7.69 -9.09
CA THR A 212 7.59 -8.93 -8.33
C THR A 212 6.87 -8.68 -7.01
N THR A 213 7.29 -7.68 -6.23
CA THR A 213 6.61 -7.30 -4.98
C THR A 213 5.15 -6.96 -5.23
N GLY A 214 4.88 -6.18 -6.29
CA GLY A 214 3.52 -5.83 -6.66
C GLY A 214 2.68 -7.04 -7.10
N ILE A 215 3.27 -8.05 -7.76
CA ILE A 215 2.58 -9.29 -8.15
C ILE A 215 2.24 -10.11 -6.90
N LEU A 216 3.19 -10.31 -5.99
CA LEU A 216 2.98 -11.06 -4.74
C LEU A 216 1.82 -10.49 -3.93
N PHE A 217 1.79 -9.17 -3.73
CA PHE A 217 0.65 -8.49 -3.09
C PHE A 217 -0.68 -8.82 -3.77
N ARG A 218 -0.73 -8.83 -5.11
CA ARG A 218 -1.98 -9.05 -5.85
C ARG A 218 -2.42 -10.51 -5.82
N VAL A 219 -1.49 -11.45 -5.89
CA VAL A 219 -1.78 -12.88 -5.81
C VAL A 219 -2.27 -13.24 -4.41
N ASP A 220 -1.62 -12.73 -3.37
CA ASP A 220 -2.04 -12.96 -1.98
C ASP A 220 -3.41 -12.32 -1.69
N LEU A 221 -3.64 -11.10 -2.20
CA LEU A 221 -4.95 -10.45 -2.10
C LEU A 221 -6.03 -11.23 -2.85
N ALA A 222 -5.76 -11.71 -4.06
CA ALA A 222 -6.70 -12.55 -4.82
C ALA A 222 -7.07 -13.81 -4.04
N TYR A 223 -6.07 -14.47 -3.45
CA TYR A 223 -6.27 -15.64 -2.60
C TYR A 223 -7.17 -15.32 -1.41
N HIS A 224 -6.88 -14.26 -0.65
CA HIS A 224 -7.67 -13.89 0.51
C HIS A 224 -9.11 -13.45 0.15
N ILE A 225 -9.29 -12.71 -0.94
CA ILE A 225 -10.63 -12.32 -1.43
C ILE A 225 -11.43 -13.56 -1.86
N ALA A 226 -10.80 -14.55 -2.49
CA ALA A 226 -11.45 -15.82 -2.81
C ALA A 226 -11.88 -16.59 -1.54
N GLN A 227 -11.07 -16.55 -0.47
CA GLN A 227 -11.43 -17.15 0.82
C GLN A 227 -12.62 -16.45 1.50
N LEU A 228 -12.92 -15.19 1.15
CA LEU A 228 -14.14 -14.49 1.59
C LEU A 228 -15.40 -14.89 0.79
N GLY A 229 -15.29 -15.84 -0.14
CA GLY A 229 -16.41 -16.37 -0.93
C GLY A 229 -16.64 -15.69 -2.27
N PHE A 230 -15.82 -14.71 -2.64
CA PHE A 230 -15.89 -14.01 -3.92
C PHE A 230 -15.21 -14.79 -5.05
N GLU A 231 -15.86 -14.94 -6.20
CA GLU A 231 -15.23 -15.55 -7.37
C GLU A 231 -14.26 -14.58 -8.05
N VAL A 232 -12.96 -14.90 -7.99
CA VAL A 232 -11.88 -14.10 -8.57
C VAL A 232 -11.56 -14.56 -9.99
N ILE A 233 -11.55 -13.64 -10.95
CA ILE A 233 -11.28 -13.89 -12.37
C ILE A 233 -9.96 -13.22 -12.78
N PRO A 234 -9.06 -13.91 -13.51
CA PRO A 234 -7.84 -13.29 -14.05
C PRO A 234 -8.12 -12.12 -14.99
N ASP A 235 -7.32 -11.05 -14.90
CA ASP A 235 -7.40 -9.86 -15.76
C ASP A 235 -5.98 -9.36 -16.09
N GLY A 236 -5.30 -10.09 -16.98
CA GLY A 236 -3.89 -9.86 -17.31
C GLY A 236 -3.01 -10.02 -16.06
N GLN A 237 -2.31 -8.93 -15.67
CA GLN A 237 -1.49 -8.93 -14.45
C GLN A 237 -2.27 -8.62 -13.16
N TYR A 238 -3.59 -8.40 -13.27
CA TYR A 238 -4.52 -8.10 -12.20
C TYR A 238 -5.60 -9.19 -12.10
N PHE A 239 -6.59 -8.97 -11.24
CA PHE A 239 -7.78 -9.80 -11.15
C PHE A 239 -9.02 -8.92 -11.00
N LYS A 240 -10.18 -9.50 -11.34
CA LYS A 240 -11.52 -8.94 -11.20
C LYS A 240 -12.35 -9.81 -10.26
N ILE A 241 -13.44 -9.26 -9.74
CA ILE A 241 -14.44 -10.02 -8.99
C ILE A 241 -15.65 -10.22 -9.89
N LYS A 242 -16.08 -11.48 -10.09
CA LYS A 242 -17.28 -11.77 -10.86
C LYS A 242 -18.49 -11.11 -10.21
N GLY A 243 -19.32 -10.45 -11.01
CA GLY A 243 -20.47 -9.68 -10.54
C GLY A 243 -20.22 -8.16 -10.52
N VAL A 244 -18.96 -7.71 -10.52
CA VAL A 244 -18.65 -6.30 -10.76
C VAL A 244 -18.47 -6.07 -12.26
N SER A 245 -19.37 -5.32 -12.87
CA SER A 245 -19.36 -5.02 -14.31
C SER A 245 -18.30 -3.99 -14.72
N ASP A 246 -17.95 -3.99 -16.01
CA ASP A 246 -17.01 -3.01 -16.59
C ASP A 246 -17.52 -1.57 -16.43
N HIS A 247 -18.82 -1.36 -16.67
CA HIS A 247 -19.48 -0.07 -16.47
C HIS A 247 -19.34 0.45 -15.03
N GLN A 248 -19.59 -0.41 -14.02
CA GLN A 248 -19.43 -0.04 -12.61
C GLN A 248 -17.98 0.36 -12.29
N ARG A 249 -16.99 -0.39 -12.79
CA ARG A 249 -15.57 -0.04 -12.56
C ARG A 249 -15.19 1.30 -13.19
N GLU A 250 -15.63 1.55 -14.42
CA GLU A 250 -15.33 2.78 -15.15
C GLU A 250 -15.95 3.99 -14.45
N ALA A 251 -17.21 3.89 -14.01
CA ALA A 251 -17.89 4.93 -13.26
C ALA A 251 -17.16 5.30 -11.95
N LEU A 252 -16.61 4.29 -11.26
CA LEU A 252 -15.83 4.45 -10.02
C LEU A 252 -14.34 4.80 -10.26
N SER A 253 -13.95 5.12 -11.50
CA SER A 253 -12.56 5.39 -11.91
C SER A 253 -12.36 6.76 -12.61
N LYS A 254 -13.13 7.79 -12.25
CA LYS A 254 -13.06 9.17 -12.79
C LYS A 254 -11.63 9.71 -12.87
N ARG A 255 -10.79 9.46 -11.85
CA ARG A 255 -9.37 9.89 -11.86
C ARG A 255 -8.60 9.33 -13.07
N ARG A 256 -8.84 8.07 -13.43
CA ARG A 256 -8.19 7.44 -14.59
C ARG A 256 -8.67 8.07 -15.89
N SER A 257 -9.97 8.36 -15.98
CA SER A 257 -10.58 9.02 -17.13
C SER A 257 -10.02 10.43 -17.34
N GLU A 258 -9.82 11.21 -16.28
CA GLU A 258 -9.16 12.53 -16.35
C GLU A 258 -7.72 12.44 -16.88
N ILE A 259 -6.94 11.48 -16.36
CA ILE A 259 -5.56 11.26 -16.83
C ILE A 259 -5.55 10.89 -18.31
N GLN A 260 -6.44 9.98 -18.72
CA GLN A 260 -6.54 9.55 -20.12
C GLN A 260 -7.01 10.68 -21.05
N ALA A 261 -7.97 11.50 -20.61
CA ALA A 261 -8.42 12.67 -21.36
C ALA A 261 -7.27 13.68 -21.54
N PHE A 262 -6.52 13.98 -20.48
CA PHE A 262 -5.36 14.85 -20.55
C PHE A 262 -4.27 14.28 -21.46
N MET A 263 -3.97 12.99 -21.35
CA MET A 263 -3.01 12.29 -22.20
C MET A 263 -3.39 12.36 -23.66
N THR A 264 -4.66 12.12 -24.00
CA THR A 264 -5.17 12.23 -25.37
C THR A 264 -5.06 13.66 -25.89
N ALA A 265 -5.47 14.65 -25.10
CA ALA A 265 -5.39 16.07 -25.48
C ALA A 265 -3.94 16.53 -25.74
N HIS A 266 -2.98 15.99 -25.00
CA HIS A 266 -1.56 16.35 -25.11
C HIS A 266 -0.73 15.32 -25.92
N LYS A 267 -1.38 14.38 -26.61
CA LYS A 267 -0.74 13.31 -27.40
C LYS A 267 0.30 12.50 -26.61
N GLY A 268 0.11 12.37 -25.29
CA GLY A 268 0.98 11.61 -24.41
C GLY A 268 0.85 10.10 -24.66
N LYS A 269 1.98 9.40 -24.81
CA LYS A 269 2.03 7.95 -25.11
C LYS A 269 2.91 7.13 -24.17
N THR A 270 3.58 7.76 -23.21
CA THR A 270 4.54 7.07 -22.32
C THR A 270 4.15 7.18 -20.85
N SER A 271 4.77 6.37 -20.00
CA SER A 271 4.62 6.45 -18.53
C SER A 271 4.96 7.83 -17.98
N LEU A 272 6.01 8.48 -18.50
CA LEU A 272 6.38 9.85 -18.13
C LEU A 272 5.25 10.84 -18.41
N HIS A 273 4.60 10.74 -19.57
CA HIS A 273 3.45 11.59 -19.90
C HIS A 273 2.27 11.32 -18.95
N ALA A 274 2.06 10.06 -18.55
CA ALA A 274 1.02 9.70 -17.58
C ALA A 274 1.30 10.29 -16.20
N ASP A 275 2.56 10.33 -15.76
CA ASP A 275 2.97 10.98 -14.50
C ASP A 275 2.76 12.50 -14.56
N ILE A 276 3.10 13.13 -15.68
CA ILE A 276 2.85 14.57 -15.94
C ILE A 276 1.36 14.86 -15.92
N ALA A 277 0.54 14.06 -16.62
CA ALA A 277 -0.91 14.16 -16.59
C ALA A 277 -1.46 13.98 -15.17
N ALA A 278 -0.93 13.01 -14.44
CA ALA A 278 -1.34 12.73 -13.07
C ALA A 278 -1.09 13.92 -12.12
N LEU A 279 0.01 14.64 -12.33
CA LEU A 279 0.36 15.84 -11.57
C LEU A 279 -0.47 17.07 -11.97
N ASN A 280 -0.75 17.27 -13.25
CA ASN A 280 -1.43 18.47 -13.74
C ASN A 280 -2.94 18.45 -13.50
N THR A 281 -3.57 17.28 -13.55
CA THR A 281 -5.02 17.17 -13.31
C THR A 281 -5.35 16.89 -11.83
N ARG A 282 -4.47 17.27 -10.90
CA ARG A 282 -4.66 16.98 -9.47
C ARG A 282 -5.48 18.09 -8.79
N SER A 283 -6.50 17.71 -8.03
CA SER A 283 -7.18 18.59 -7.07
C SER A 283 -6.49 18.55 -5.70
N ALA A 284 -6.62 19.61 -4.90
CA ALA A 284 -6.18 19.62 -3.51
C ALA A 284 -7.01 18.62 -2.69
N LYS A 285 -6.33 17.82 -1.85
CA LYS A 285 -6.96 16.73 -1.10
C LYS A 285 -7.48 17.26 0.25
N ALA A 286 -8.79 17.12 0.47
CA ALA A 286 -9.42 17.24 1.79
C ALA A 286 -10.37 16.05 1.92
N GLU A 287 -9.89 14.96 2.53
CA GLU A 287 -10.72 13.78 2.79
C GLU A 287 -11.67 14.08 3.97
N PRO A 288 -12.97 13.78 3.82
CA PRO A 288 -13.90 13.84 4.94
C PRO A 288 -13.57 12.74 5.97
N PRO A 289 -14.11 12.83 7.20
CA PRO A 289 -14.00 11.77 8.20
C PRO A 289 -14.44 10.41 7.65
N TYR A 290 -13.88 9.33 8.19
CA TYR A 290 -14.06 7.97 7.67
C TYR A 290 -15.52 7.55 7.49
N LEU A 291 -16.39 7.80 8.48
CA LEU A 291 -17.81 7.44 8.39
C LEU A 291 -18.56 8.24 7.30
N GLU A 292 -18.25 9.54 7.16
CA GLU A 292 -18.80 10.37 6.08
C GLU A 292 -18.32 9.87 4.71
N LEU A 293 -17.06 9.42 4.63
CA LEU A 293 -16.48 8.85 3.42
C LEU A 293 -17.20 7.55 3.03
N LEU A 294 -17.44 6.65 3.98
CA LEU A 294 -18.18 5.40 3.74
C LEU A 294 -19.62 5.68 3.29
N GLY A 295 -20.29 6.67 3.88
CA GLY A 295 -21.61 7.12 3.44
C GLY A 295 -21.61 7.56 1.97
N LYS A 296 -20.66 8.44 1.59
CA LYS A 296 -20.50 8.88 0.20
C LYS A 296 -20.21 7.72 -0.75
N PHE A 297 -19.42 6.75 -0.32
CA PHE A 297 -19.13 5.57 -1.12
C PHE A 297 -20.37 4.73 -1.36
N ARG A 298 -21.18 4.51 -0.32
CA ARG A 298 -22.45 3.78 -0.41
C ARG A 298 -23.39 4.43 -1.41
N ASP A 299 -23.59 5.74 -1.33
CA ASP A 299 -24.44 6.48 -2.28
C ASP A 299 -23.95 6.29 -3.72
N MET A 300 -22.63 6.40 -3.97
CA MET A 300 -22.05 6.24 -5.30
C MET A 300 -22.22 4.83 -5.88
N VAL A 301 -22.16 3.79 -5.05
CA VAL A 301 -22.26 2.40 -5.53
C VAL A 301 -23.72 1.94 -5.64
N GLU A 302 -24.62 2.46 -4.81
CA GLU A 302 -26.07 2.25 -4.92
C GLU A 302 -26.62 2.82 -6.24
N GLU A 303 -26.17 4.00 -6.67
CA GLU A 303 -26.50 4.57 -7.99
C GLU A 303 -26.10 3.65 -9.16
N LEU A 304 -25.13 2.78 -8.94
CA LEU A 304 -24.62 1.82 -9.92
C LEU A 304 -25.20 0.41 -9.74
N GLY A 305 -26.18 0.24 -8.84
CA GLY A 305 -26.81 -1.05 -8.54
C GLY A 305 -25.94 -2.02 -7.74
N LEU A 306 -24.86 -1.55 -7.11
CA LEU A 306 -24.04 -2.34 -6.18
C LEU A 306 -24.52 -2.05 -4.76
N THR A 307 -25.48 -2.83 -4.28
CA THR A 307 -25.98 -2.75 -2.90
C THR A 307 -25.28 -3.77 -1.98
N ALA A 308 -25.47 -3.64 -0.67
CA ALA A 308 -24.96 -4.61 0.29
C ALA A 308 -25.53 -6.01 0.04
N GLU A 309 -26.83 -6.12 -0.24
CA GLU A 309 -27.49 -7.39 -0.54
C GLU A 309 -26.95 -8.03 -1.83
N TYR A 310 -26.65 -7.19 -2.84
CA TYR A 310 -26.03 -7.69 -4.06
C TYR A 310 -24.63 -8.24 -3.78
N VAL A 311 -23.79 -7.50 -3.04
CA VAL A 311 -22.45 -7.97 -2.65
C VAL A 311 -22.52 -9.26 -1.84
N GLU A 312 -23.45 -9.36 -0.88
CA GLU A 312 -23.66 -10.59 -0.11
C GLU A 312 -24.09 -11.75 -1.01
N SER A 313 -24.91 -11.51 -2.03
CA SER A 313 -25.29 -12.54 -3.02
C SER A 313 -24.12 -13.03 -3.87
N LEU A 314 -23.06 -12.23 -4.03
CA LEU A 314 -21.82 -12.64 -4.71
C LEU A 314 -20.93 -13.53 -3.82
N GLN A 315 -21.13 -13.49 -2.50
CA GLN A 315 -20.41 -14.36 -1.57
C GLN A 315 -21.07 -15.74 -1.56
N SER A 316 -20.50 -16.66 -2.33
CA SER A 316 -20.85 -18.07 -2.19
C SER A 316 -20.46 -18.56 -0.78
N GLN A 317 -21.21 -19.50 -0.19
CA GLN A 317 -20.74 -20.18 1.03
C GLN A 317 -19.31 -20.64 0.77
N PRO A 318 -18.36 -20.43 1.70
CA PRO A 318 -16.97 -20.75 1.47
C PRO A 318 -16.91 -22.23 1.11
N HIS A 319 -16.78 -22.51 -0.18
CA HIS A 319 -16.26 -23.79 -0.59
C HIS A 319 -14.88 -23.78 0.03
N ARG A 320 -14.72 -24.57 1.11
CA ARG A 320 -13.45 -25.24 1.37
C ARG A 320 -13.15 -25.96 0.07
N THR A 321 -12.53 -25.24 -0.86
CA THR A 321 -11.83 -25.82 -1.98
C THR A 321 -10.83 -26.69 -1.26
N SER A 322 -11.12 -27.99 -1.24
CA SER A 322 -10.14 -28.98 -0.83
C SER A 322 -8.93 -28.63 -1.67
N PHE A 323 -7.86 -28.15 -1.01
CA PHE A 323 -6.63 -27.84 -1.68
C PHE A 323 -6.18 -29.14 -2.34
N ALA A 324 -6.40 -29.27 -3.64
CA ALA A 324 -5.46 -30.03 -4.42
C ALA A 324 -4.20 -29.18 -4.32
N GLU A 325 -3.23 -29.61 -3.50
CA GLU A 325 -1.88 -29.06 -3.58
C GLU A 325 -1.55 -29.00 -5.06
N PHE A 326 -1.28 -27.80 -5.59
CA PHE A 326 -0.76 -27.68 -6.94
C PHE A 326 0.69 -28.14 -6.83
N PRO A 327 1.04 -29.35 -7.30
CA PRO A 327 2.40 -29.83 -7.16
C PRO A 327 3.26 -28.98 -8.09
N LEU A 328 4.01 -28.04 -7.52
CA LEU A 328 5.03 -27.31 -8.26
C LEU A 328 6.21 -28.25 -8.48
N SER A 329 6.22 -28.95 -9.60
CA SER A 329 7.40 -29.66 -10.04
C SER A 329 8.47 -28.64 -10.41
N HIS A 330 9.46 -28.48 -9.53
CA HIS A 330 10.61 -27.62 -9.78
C HIS A 330 11.34 -28.02 -11.07
N GLN A 331 11.28 -29.30 -11.47
CA GLN A 331 11.88 -29.80 -12.70
C GLN A 331 11.07 -29.35 -13.93
N GLU A 332 9.74 -29.43 -13.90
CA GLU A 332 8.90 -28.98 -15.03
C GLU A 332 9.01 -27.47 -15.24
N LEU A 333 9.05 -26.69 -14.15
CA LEU A 333 9.31 -25.25 -14.19
C LEU A 333 10.70 -24.93 -14.75
N LEU A 334 11.72 -25.70 -14.35
CA LEU A 334 13.07 -25.52 -14.88
C LEU A 334 13.12 -25.85 -16.37
N ASP A 335 12.48 -26.93 -16.80
CA ASP A 335 12.42 -27.35 -18.20
C ASP A 335 11.65 -26.31 -19.05
N GLU A 336 10.53 -25.77 -18.54
CA GLU A 336 9.77 -24.69 -19.20
C GLU A 336 10.59 -23.39 -19.30
N LEU A 337 11.24 -22.97 -18.21
CA LEU A 337 12.07 -21.76 -18.20
C LEU A 337 13.33 -21.88 -19.07
N THR A 338 13.83 -23.10 -19.29
CA THR A 338 15.02 -23.37 -20.13
C THR A 338 14.67 -23.71 -21.58
N GLN A 339 13.41 -24.03 -21.90
CA GLN A 339 12.95 -24.26 -23.27
C GLN A 339 13.09 -23.02 -24.16
N THR A 340 12.89 -21.81 -23.62
CA THR A 340 13.13 -20.55 -24.35
C THR A 340 14.55 -20.02 -24.11
N ARG A 341 15.51 -20.68 -24.77
CA ARG A 341 16.88 -20.21 -25.09
C ARG A 341 17.77 -19.75 -23.94
N SER A 342 18.69 -20.63 -23.59
CA SER A 342 20.07 -20.25 -23.25
C SER A 342 20.71 -19.54 -24.46
N THR A 343 21.12 -18.29 -24.26
CA THR A 343 22.36 -17.70 -24.79
C THR A 343 23.01 -16.91 -23.67
#